data_AF-A0A094IMW5-F1
#
_entry.id   AF-A0A094IMW5-F1
#
_cell.length_a   1.000
_cell.length_b   1.000
_cell.length_c   1.000
_cell.angle_alpha   90.00
_cell.angle_beta   90.00
_cell.angle_gamma   90.00
#
_symmetry.space_group_name_H-M   'P 1'
#
loop_
_entity.id
_entity.type
_entity.pdbx_description
1 polymer ?
#
loop_
_entity_poly.entity_id
_entity_poly.type
_entity_poly.pdbx_seq_one_letter_code
_entity_poly.pdbx_strand_id
1 'polypeptide(L)'
;MLTLLARLLRALNSESGAWALAIAFVLGMIMGFTPLWRVHNLLILLIALLFRVNLSGFMLSFVICSGIAYLLDPVFHSVGFAILSAESWQPVWQSMYESAFWRVVQFHHTITLGSLVLSIAFAPVLALVSFWIVSQYRKRIQAWFNRLRIVQAMKANRFWAIYTELRGS
;
A
#
# COMPACT_ATOMS: atom_id res chain seq x y z
N MET A 1 9.71 5.30 14.54
CA MET A 1 8.87 6.33 13.89
C MET A 1 9.69 7.19 12.92
N LEU A 2 10.68 7.95 13.39
CA LEU A 2 11.56 8.75 12.50
C LEU A 2 12.33 7.91 11.47
N THR A 3 12.73 6.69 11.84
CA THR A 3 13.38 5.74 10.94
C THR A 3 12.48 5.23 9.82
N LEU A 4 11.17 5.09 10.04
CA LEU A 4 10.20 4.71 9.01
C LEU A 4 10.01 5.85 8.00
N LEU A 5 9.88 7.07 8.49
CA LEU A 5 9.85 8.28 7.65
C LEU A 5 11.13 8.42 6.82
N ALA A 6 12.31 8.23 7.41
CA ALA A 6 13.58 8.29 6.69
C ALA A 6 13.69 7.18 5.61
N ARG A 7 13.24 5.96 5.92
CA ARG A 7 13.20 4.86 4.94
C ARG A 7 12.19 5.11 3.83
N LEU A 8 11.03 5.71 4.14
CA LEU A 8 10.05 6.14 3.16
C LEU A 8 10.63 7.22 2.23
N LEU A 9 11.28 8.25 2.78
CA LEU A 9 11.94 9.29 1.99
C LEU A 9 13.02 8.70 1.08
N ARG A 10 13.80 7.74 1.59
CA ARG A 10 14.79 6.99 0.80
C ARG A 10 14.15 6.15 -0.29
N ALA A 11 13.02 5.50 -0.02
CA ALA A 11 12.23 4.73 -0.98
C ALA A 11 11.61 5.61 -2.08
N LEU A 12 11.10 6.78 -1.72
CA LEU A 12 10.60 7.75 -2.67
C LEU A 12 11.70 8.26 -3.60
N ASN A 13 12.94 8.36 -3.09
CA ASN A 13 14.12 8.78 -3.83
C ASN A 13 14.93 7.63 -4.46
N SER A 14 14.50 6.37 -4.30
CA SER A 14 15.16 5.21 -4.91
C SER A 14 14.59 4.94 -6.31
N GLU A 15 15.35 4.23 -7.15
CA GLU A 15 14.92 3.82 -8.49
C GLU A 15 13.76 2.80 -8.51
N SER A 16 13.21 2.44 -7.35
CA SER A 16 12.00 1.59 -7.29
C SER A 16 10.88 2.19 -8.14
N GLY A 17 10.17 1.41 -8.96
CA GLY A 17 9.11 1.99 -9.83
C GLY A 17 8.03 2.73 -9.02
N ALA A 18 7.54 3.88 -9.51
CA ALA A 18 6.46 4.63 -8.84
C ALA A 18 5.20 3.76 -8.63
N TRP A 19 4.94 2.85 -9.56
CA TRP A 19 3.90 1.84 -9.45
C TRP A 19 4.13 0.83 -8.32
N ALA A 20 5.37 0.39 -8.11
CA ALA A 20 5.68 -0.54 -7.02
C ALA A 20 5.40 0.09 -5.64
N LEU A 21 5.65 1.39 -5.50
CA LEU A 21 5.30 2.13 -4.29
C LEU A 21 3.79 2.38 -4.17
N ALA A 22 3.10 2.68 -5.27
CA ALA A 22 1.65 2.82 -5.28
C ALA A 22 0.93 1.52 -4.86
N ILE A 23 1.37 0.38 -5.39
CA ILE A 23 0.85 -0.95 -5.00
C ILE A 23 1.13 -1.21 -3.51
N ALA A 24 2.31 -0.84 -3.02
CA ALA A 24 2.63 -0.95 -1.60
C ALA A 24 1.63 -0.19 -0.72
N PHE A 25 1.28 1.04 -1.11
CA PHE A 25 0.27 1.82 -0.41
C PHE A 25 -1.12 1.18 -0.49
N VAL A 26 -1.54 0.65 -1.64
CA VAL A 26 -2.84 -0.05 -1.74
C VAL A 26 -2.89 -1.28 -0.83
N LEU A 27 -1.86 -2.12 -0.83
CA LEU A 27 -1.79 -3.28 0.04
C LEU A 27 -1.80 -2.87 1.53
N GLY A 28 -1.10 -1.78 1.86
CA GLY A 28 -1.10 -1.20 3.21
C GLY A 28 -2.49 -0.70 3.62
N MET A 29 -3.22 -0.05 2.71
CA MET A 29 -4.58 0.42 2.94
C MET A 29 -5.54 -0.76 3.20
N ILE A 30 -5.52 -1.80 2.37
CA ILE A 30 -6.41 -2.96 2.53
C ILE A 30 -6.15 -3.63 3.89
N MET A 31 -4.88 -3.80 4.26
CA MET A 31 -4.53 -4.34 5.58
C MET A 31 -4.92 -3.38 6.72
N GLY A 32 -4.80 -2.07 6.52
CA GLY A 32 -5.09 -1.07 7.55
C GLY A 32 -6.58 -0.86 7.81
N PHE A 33 -7.42 -0.94 6.78
CA PHE A 33 -8.89 -0.79 6.92
C PHE A 33 -9.57 -2.02 7.46
N THR A 34 -8.98 -3.20 7.30
CA THR A 34 -9.61 -4.46 7.72
C THR A 34 -9.04 -4.94 9.06
N PRO A 35 -9.83 -5.61 9.92
CA PRO A 35 -9.34 -6.10 11.21
C PRO A 35 -8.11 -7.00 11.07
N LEU A 36 -7.08 -6.75 11.87
CA LEU A 36 -5.75 -7.37 11.71
C LEU A 36 -5.75 -8.91 11.70
N TRP A 37 -6.46 -9.53 12.65
CA TRP A 37 -6.44 -10.98 12.89
C TRP A 37 -7.34 -11.78 11.94
N ARG A 38 -7.39 -11.39 10.66
CA ARG A 38 -8.19 -12.06 9.64
C ARG A 38 -7.29 -12.79 8.65
N VAL A 39 -7.79 -13.91 8.13
CA VAL A 39 -7.04 -14.79 7.21
C VAL A 39 -6.57 -14.03 5.96
N HIS A 40 -7.40 -13.15 5.41
CA HIS A 40 -7.04 -12.37 4.22
C HIS A 40 -5.89 -11.38 4.49
N ASN A 41 -5.78 -10.83 5.71
CA ASN A 41 -4.68 -9.94 6.08
C ASN A 41 -3.34 -10.67 6.20
N LEU A 42 -3.35 -11.93 6.64
CA LEU A 42 -2.16 -12.78 6.59
C LEU A 42 -1.71 -13.02 5.15
N LEU A 43 -2.65 -13.24 4.22
CA LEU A 43 -2.35 -13.38 2.79
C LEU A 43 -1.78 -12.08 2.20
N ILE A 44 -2.34 -10.93 2.54
CA ILE A 44 -1.82 -9.62 2.09
C ILE A 44 -0.40 -9.38 2.61
N LEU A 45 -0.13 -9.73 3.88
CA LEU A 45 1.21 -9.64 4.44
C LEU A 45 2.19 -10.53 3.68
N LEU A 46 1.79 -11.78 3.41
CA LEU A 46 2.61 -12.73 2.67
C LEU A 46 2.90 -12.21 1.26
N ILE A 47 1.91 -11.65 0.56
CA ILE A 47 2.09 -11.01 -0.74
C ILE A 47 3.10 -9.86 -0.63
N ALA A 48 2.95 -8.98 0.36
CA ALA A 48 3.87 -7.85 0.55
C ALA A 48 5.33 -8.29 0.78
N LEU A 49 5.53 -9.41 1.50
CA LEU A 49 6.85 -9.96 1.80
C LEU A 49 7.45 -10.74 0.61
N LEU A 50 6.65 -11.53 -0.11
CA LEU A 50 7.12 -12.36 -1.23
C LEU A 50 7.42 -11.54 -2.48
N PHE A 51 6.58 -10.56 -2.82
CA PHE A 51 6.68 -9.82 -4.08
C PHE A 51 7.66 -8.62 -4.04
N ARG A 52 8.57 -8.58 -3.05
CA ARG A 52 9.55 -7.49 -2.84
C ARG A 52 8.91 -6.11 -2.94
N VAL A 53 7.72 -5.97 -2.36
CA VAL A 53 6.97 -4.72 -2.35
C VAL A 53 7.69 -3.70 -1.45
N ASN A 54 7.47 -2.41 -1.67
CA ASN A 54 8.10 -1.39 -0.83
C ASN A 54 7.54 -1.41 0.60
N LEU A 55 8.19 -2.14 1.50
CA LEU A 55 7.71 -2.35 2.86
C LEU A 55 7.57 -1.05 3.66
N SER A 56 8.35 -0.01 3.34
CA SER A 56 8.24 1.28 4.02
C SER A 56 6.97 2.02 3.61
N GLY A 57 6.63 2.00 2.31
CA GLY A 57 5.35 2.53 1.82
C GLY A 57 4.17 1.75 2.37
N PHE A 58 4.24 0.42 2.32
CA PHE A 58 3.24 -0.47 2.90
C PHE A 58 2.97 -0.16 4.37
N MET A 59 4.00 -0.13 5.22
CA MET A 59 3.87 0.14 6.65
C MET A 59 3.31 1.54 6.93
N LEU A 60 3.72 2.56 6.16
CA LEU A 60 3.17 3.90 6.32
C LEU A 60 1.67 3.92 6.03
N SER A 61 1.25 3.38 4.88
CA SER A 61 -0.16 3.35 4.55
C SER A 61 -0.95 2.50 5.52
N PHE A 62 -0.41 1.36 5.96
CA PHE A 62 -1.03 0.53 6.99
C PHE A 62 -1.32 1.34 8.26
N VAL A 63 -0.34 2.06 8.82
CA VAL A 63 -0.53 2.84 10.05
C VAL A 63 -1.54 3.97 9.86
N ILE A 64 -1.43 4.74 8.77
CA ILE A 64 -2.34 5.85 8.48
C ILE A 64 -3.77 5.33 8.27
N CYS A 65 -3.93 4.29 7.46
CA CYS A 65 -5.23 3.73 7.15
C CYS A 65 -5.86 3.04 8.36
N SER A 66 -5.06 2.39 9.22
CA SER A 66 -5.54 1.86 10.51
C SER A 66 -6.08 2.96 11.42
N GLY A 67 -5.43 4.12 11.46
CA GLY A 67 -5.93 5.28 12.20
C GLY A 67 -7.26 5.79 11.64
N ILE A 68 -7.38 5.86 10.32
CA ILE A 68 -8.61 6.28 9.62
C ILE A 68 -9.72 5.23 9.80
N ALA A 69 -9.39 3.95 9.88
CA ALA A 69 -10.34 2.85 9.98
C ALA A 69 -11.27 3.03 11.19
N TYR A 70 -10.74 3.42 12.35
CA TYR A 70 -11.54 3.68 13.55
C TYR A 70 -12.65 4.71 13.33
N LEU A 71 -12.44 5.70 12.46
CA LEU A 71 -13.47 6.70 12.12
C LEU A 71 -14.48 6.15 11.10
N LEU A 72 -14.04 5.25 10.24
CA LEU A 72 -14.85 4.63 9.19
C LEU A 72 -15.56 3.35 9.64
N ASP A 73 -15.28 2.82 10.83
CA ASP A 73 -15.89 1.58 11.36
C ASP A 73 -17.43 1.56 11.26
N PRO A 74 -18.18 2.63 11.59
CA PRO A 74 -19.63 2.64 11.40
C PRO A 74 -20.05 2.49 9.92
N VAL A 75 -19.25 3.06 9.00
CA VAL A 75 -19.47 2.96 7.56
C VAL A 75 -19.15 1.55 7.05
N PHE A 76 -18.05 0.95 7.54
CA PHE A 76 -17.71 -0.44 7.22
C PHE A 76 -18.79 -1.40 7.70
N HIS A 77 -19.30 -1.19 8.92
CA HIS A 77 -20.39 -1.99 9.46
C HIS A 77 -21.66 -1.85 8.61
N SER A 78 -22.09 -0.63 8.27
CA SER A 78 -23.33 -0.40 7.54
C SER A 78 -23.28 -0.97 6.12
N VAL A 79 -22.16 -0.79 5.40
CA VAL A 79 -21.95 -1.38 4.07
C VAL A 79 -21.94 -2.90 4.14
N GLY A 80 -21.19 -3.47 5.09
CA GLY A 80 -21.12 -4.92 5.25
C GLY A 80 -22.47 -5.54 5.64
N PHE A 81 -23.22 -4.87 6.52
CA PHE A 81 -24.57 -5.28 6.89
C PHE A 81 -25.51 -5.26 5.68
N ALA A 82 -25.54 -4.16 4.91
CA ALA A 82 -26.39 -4.04 3.73
C ALA A 82 -26.13 -5.16 2.70
N ILE A 83 -24.86 -5.56 2.52
CA ILE A 83 -24.49 -6.65 1.61
C ILE A 83 -24.95 -8.01 2.16
N LEU A 84 -24.73 -8.26 3.47
CA LEU A 84 -25.07 -9.53 4.10
C LEU A 84 -26.58 -9.69 4.33
N SER A 85 -27.34 -8.61 4.45
CA SER A 85 -28.80 -8.63 4.65
C SER A 85 -29.59 -8.60 3.33
N ALA A 86 -28.94 -8.44 2.18
CA ALA A 86 -29.62 -8.43 0.89
C ALA A 86 -30.28 -9.80 0.61
N GLU A 87 -31.61 -9.82 0.45
CA GLU A 87 -32.40 -11.05 0.25
C GLU A 87 -31.92 -11.84 -0.97
N SER A 88 -31.59 -11.15 -2.07
CA SER A 88 -31.11 -11.75 -3.31
C SER A 88 -29.78 -12.52 -3.17
N TRP A 89 -28.98 -12.20 -2.15
CA TRP A 89 -27.70 -12.84 -1.89
C TRP A 89 -27.76 -13.94 -0.81
N GLN A 90 -28.89 -14.10 -0.11
CA GLN A 90 -29.03 -15.10 0.96
C GLN A 90 -28.68 -16.54 0.50
N PRO A 91 -29.11 -17.02 -0.68
CA PRO A 91 -28.73 -18.36 -1.13
C PRO A 91 -27.21 -18.54 -1.30
N VAL A 92 -26.51 -17.48 -1.74
CA VAL A 92 -25.06 -17.48 -1.89
C VAL A 92 -24.39 -17.55 -0.52
N TRP A 93 -24.81 -16.70 0.41
CA TRP A 93 -24.26 -16.69 1.78
C TRP A 93 -24.51 -18.00 2.51
N GLN A 94 -25.69 -18.60 2.35
CA GLN A 94 -26.01 -19.89 2.96
C GLN A 94 -25.10 -21.01 2.41
N SER A 95 -24.97 -21.12 1.08
CA SER A 95 -24.10 -22.13 0.48
C SER A 95 -22.62 -21.96 0.85
N MET A 96 -22.15 -20.71 0.99
CA MET A 96 -20.81 -20.44 1.50
C MET A 96 -20.67 -20.88 2.96
N TYR A 97 -21.65 -20.58 3.82
CA TYR A 97 -21.59 -20.91 5.25
C TYR A 97 -21.55 -22.43 5.52
N GLU A 98 -22.10 -23.24 4.63
CA GLU A 98 -22.02 -24.71 4.71
C GLU A 98 -20.59 -25.25 4.55
N SER A 99 -19.71 -24.50 3.87
CA SER A 99 -18.29 -24.85 3.73
C SER A 99 -17.45 -24.48 4.95
N ALA A 100 -16.65 -25.43 5.44
CA ALA A 100 -15.71 -25.18 6.53
C ALA A 100 -14.69 -24.07 6.20
N PHE A 101 -14.26 -23.99 4.94
CA PHE A 101 -13.32 -22.97 4.48
C PHE A 101 -13.87 -21.55 4.72
N TRP A 102 -15.09 -21.28 4.26
CA TRP A 102 -15.72 -19.98 4.39
C TRP A 102 -16.05 -19.61 5.84
N ARG A 103 -16.38 -20.60 6.69
CA ARG A 103 -16.53 -20.37 8.14
C ARG A 103 -15.24 -19.90 8.79
N VAL A 104 -14.09 -20.51 8.43
CA VAL A 104 -12.76 -20.10 8.93
C VAL A 104 -12.39 -18.69 8.48
N VAL A 105 -12.75 -18.31 7.24
CA VAL A 105 -12.54 -16.95 6.72
C VAL A 105 -13.41 -15.91 7.44
N GLN A 106 -14.51 -16.33 8.09
CA GLN A 106 -15.43 -15.47 8.83
C GLN A 106 -16.02 -14.32 7.99
N PHE A 107 -16.42 -14.63 6.75
CA PHE A 107 -16.97 -13.64 5.81
C PHE A 107 -18.25 -12.94 6.31
N HIS A 108 -18.98 -13.57 7.25
CA HIS A 108 -20.18 -13.02 7.88
C HIS A 108 -19.92 -11.84 8.83
N HIS A 109 -18.65 -11.50 9.08
CA HIS A 109 -18.30 -10.35 9.90
C HIS A 109 -18.48 -9.04 9.10
N THR A 110 -19.55 -8.31 9.39
CA THR A 110 -19.97 -7.08 8.69
C THR A 110 -18.84 -6.07 8.50
N ILE A 111 -18.11 -5.73 9.57
CA ILE A 111 -17.00 -4.75 9.48
C ILE A 111 -15.90 -5.25 8.54
N THR A 112 -15.59 -6.56 8.56
CA THR A 112 -14.51 -7.12 7.74
C THR A 112 -14.92 -7.11 6.27
N LEU A 113 -16.15 -7.53 5.97
CA LEU A 113 -16.68 -7.55 4.62
C LEU A 113 -16.82 -6.13 4.05
N GLY A 114 -17.43 -5.20 4.80
CA GLY A 114 -17.62 -3.83 4.35
C GLY A 114 -16.31 -3.07 4.17
N SER A 115 -15.35 -3.21 5.09
CA SER A 115 -14.02 -2.60 4.93
C SER A 115 -13.26 -3.21 3.74
N LEU A 116 -13.37 -4.51 3.49
CA LEU A 116 -12.72 -5.15 2.34
C LEU A 116 -13.32 -4.64 1.02
N VAL A 117 -14.64 -4.58 0.92
CA VAL A 117 -15.34 -4.06 -0.27
C VAL A 117 -14.97 -2.60 -0.52
N LEU A 118 -15.02 -1.74 0.50
CA LEU A 118 -14.61 -0.34 0.34
C LEU A 118 -13.13 -0.21 -0.01
N SER A 119 -12.26 -1.02 0.59
CA SER A 119 -10.83 -1.00 0.26
C SER A 119 -10.57 -1.38 -1.19
N ILE A 120 -11.27 -2.38 -1.73
CA ILE A 120 -11.19 -2.76 -3.14
C ILE A 120 -11.74 -1.65 -4.03
N ALA A 121 -12.85 -1.02 -3.66
CA ALA A 121 -13.42 0.11 -4.41
C ALA A 121 -12.48 1.32 -4.44
N PHE A 122 -11.78 1.62 -3.34
CA PHE A 122 -10.81 2.73 -3.26
C PHE A 122 -9.43 2.38 -3.79
N ALA A 123 -9.09 1.10 -3.96
CA ALA A 123 -7.79 0.64 -4.47
C ALA A 123 -7.35 1.33 -5.78
N PRO A 124 -8.17 1.40 -6.86
CA PRO A 124 -7.76 2.06 -8.10
C PRO A 124 -7.50 3.56 -7.89
N VAL A 125 -8.33 4.22 -7.08
CA VAL A 125 -8.18 5.65 -6.77
C VAL A 125 -6.88 5.89 -6.03
N LEU A 126 -6.62 5.12 -4.96
CA LEU A 126 -5.39 5.27 -4.18
C LEU A 126 -4.14 4.93 -5.00
N ALA A 127 -4.20 3.92 -5.87
CA ALA A 127 -3.09 3.56 -6.75
C ALA A 127 -2.72 4.71 -7.68
N LEU A 128 -3.70 5.32 -8.34
CA LEU A 128 -3.49 6.43 -9.27
C LEU A 128 -3.00 7.69 -8.56
N VAL A 129 -3.64 8.05 -7.44
CA VAL A 129 -3.23 9.20 -6.62
C VAL A 129 -1.80 9.02 -6.11
N SER A 130 -1.49 7.84 -5.57
CA SER A 130 -0.14 7.51 -5.11
C SER A 130 0.89 7.57 -6.22
N PHE A 131 0.59 6.97 -7.38
CA PHE A 131 1.46 7.02 -8.55
C PHE A 131 1.72 8.46 -8.99
N TRP A 132 0.69 9.29 -9.04
CA TRP A 132 0.79 10.69 -9.43
C TRP A 132 1.64 11.49 -8.43
N ILE A 133 1.35 11.38 -7.12
CA ILE A 133 2.09 12.05 -6.05
C ILE A 133 3.57 11.65 -6.10
N VAL A 134 3.87 10.36 -6.19
CA VAL A 134 5.24 9.85 -6.23
C VAL A 134 5.97 10.33 -7.48
N SER A 135 5.30 10.29 -8.64
CA SER A 135 5.89 10.74 -9.90
C SER A 135 6.20 12.24 -9.89
N GLN A 136 5.30 13.07 -9.34
CA GLN A 136 5.52 14.50 -9.19
C GLN A 136 6.62 14.82 -8.18
N TYR A 137 6.63 14.10 -7.05
CA TYR A 137 7.66 14.21 -6.02
C TYR A 137 9.04 13.93 -6.61
N ARG A 138 9.19 12.87 -7.40
CA ARG A 138 10.45 12.52 -8.07
C ARG A 138 10.90 13.55 -9.09
N LYS A 139 10.01 14.04 -9.95
CA LYS A 139 10.33 15.11 -10.92
C LYS A 139 10.87 16.36 -10.22
N ARG A 140 10.24 16.76 -9.11
CA ARG A 140 10.66 17.92 -8.32
C ARG A 140 11.97 17.68 -7.56
N ILE A 141 12.19 16.47 -7.06
CA ILE A 141 13.42 16.12 -6.34
C ILE A 141 14.59 15.95 -7.26
N GLN A 142 14.42 15.38 -8.45
CA GLN A 142 15.52 15.28 -9.39
C GLN A 142 16.00 16.69 -9.80
N ALA A 143 15.08 17.65 -9.93
CA ALA A 143 15.43 19.05 -10.13
C ALA A 143 16.13 19.69 -8.91
N TRP A 144 15.69 19.38 -7.69
CA TRP A 144 16.31 19.88 -6.47
C TRP A 144 17.68 19.24 -6.17
N PHE A 145 17.79 17.92 -6.33
CA PHE A 145 19.01 17.12 -6.14
C PHE A 145 20.09 17.51 -7.15
N ASN A 146 19.72 17.76 -8.42
CA ASN A 146 20.66 18.31 -9.41
C ASN A 146 21.08 19.76 -9.12
N ARG A 147 20.33 20.50 -8.28
CA ARG A 147 20.71 21.86 -7.82
C ARG A 147 21.56 21.88 -6.56
N LEU A 148 21.71 20.76 -5.84
CA LEU A 148 22.56 20.71 -4.65
C LEU A 148 24.02 20.91 -5.05
N ARG A 149 24.66 21.94 -4.50
CA ARG A 149 26.08 22.27 -4.75
C ARG A 149 27.02 21.10 -4.46
N ILE A 150 26.70 20.24 -3.49
CA ILE A 150 27.48 19.04 -3.17
C ILE A 150 27.39 18.00 -4.30
N VAL A 151 26.20 17.81 -4.88
CA VAL A 151 25.97 16.89 -6.00
C VAL A 151 26.63 17.42 -7.28
N GLN A 152 26.57 18.74 -7.50
CA GLN A 152 27.28 19.39 -8.59
C GLN A 152 28.80 19.32 -8.42
N ALA A 153 29.31 19.53 -7.20
CA ALA A 153 30.73 19.41 -6.87
C ALA A 153 31.25 17.98 -7.03
N MET A 154 30.44 16.97 -6.68
CA MET A 154 30.77 15.56 -6.92
C MET A 154 30.76 15.20 -8.41
N LYS A 155 29.78 15.68 -9.20
CA LYS A 155 29.73 15.48 -10.66
C LYS A 155 30.82 16.23 -11.41
N ALA A 156 31.27 17.38 -10.88
CA ALA A 156 32.32 18.21 -11.47
C ALA A 156 33.74 17.76 -11.12
N ASN A 157 33.90 16.86 -10.14
CA ASN A 157 35.23 16.41 -9.75
C ASN A 157 35.72 15.34 -10.74
N ARG A 158 36.94 15.51 -11.28
CA ARG A 158 37.59 14.60 -12.26
C ARG A 158 37.60 13.12 -11.84
N PHE A 159 37.45 12.86 -10.54
CA PHE A 159 37.33 11.52 -9.95
C PHE A 159 36.11 10.73 -10.47
N TRP A 160 35.00 11.39 -10.81
CA TRP A 160 33.81 10.70 -11.33
C TRP A 160 33.96 10.28 -12.78
N ALA A 161 34.66 11.08 -13.60
CA ALA A 161 35.01 10.74 -14.98
C ALA A 161 35.92 9.50 -15.07
N ILE A 162 36.95 9.45 -14.22
CA ILE A 162 37.88 8.31 -14.12
C ILE A 162 37.17 7.03 -13.64
N TYR A 163 36.21 7.15 -12.71
CA TYR A 163 35.42 6.01 -12.24
C TYR A 163 34.47 5.44 -13.30
N THR A 164 33.84 6.29 -14.12
CA THR A 164 33.01 5.83 -15.26
C THR A 164 33.83 5.19 -16.38
N GLU A 165 35.07 5.63 -16.58
CA GLU A 165 35.99 5.05 -17.56
C GLU A 165 36.48 3.67 -17.11
N LEU A 166 36.73 3.47 -15.81
CA LEU A 166 37.13 2.17 -15.23
C LEU A 166 35.99 1.14 -15.12
N ARG A 167 34.73 1.57 -15.21
CA ARG A 167 33.56 0.67 -15.17
C ARG A 167 33.05 0.30 -16.58
N GLY A 168 33.70 0.84 -17.61
CA GLY A 168 33.47 0.54 -19.02
C GLY A 168 34.66 -0.21 -19.64
N SER A 169 34.88 -1.45 -19.21
CA SER A 169 35.58 -2.50 -19.95
C SER A 169 35.06 -3.86 -19.53
#